data_AF-A0A9P7DEF0-F1
#
_entry.id   AF-A0A9P7DEF0-F1
#
_cell.length_a   1.000
_cell.length_b   1.000
_cell.length_c   1.000
_cell.angle_alpha   90.00
_cell.angle_beta   90.00
_cell.angle_gamma   90.00
#
_symmetry.space_group_name_H-M   'P 1'
#
loop_
_entity.id
_entity.type
_entity.pdbx_description
1 polymer ?
#
loop_
_entity_poly.entity_id
_entity_poly.type
_entity_poly.pdbx_seq_one_letter_code
_entity_poly.pdbx_strand_id
1 'polypeptide(L)'
;MDFGHKAFWESLVKKRAEVERFLYYVETRAYQLILQAQNALWVLDRDPDAHDSGDCSGYEDESLGRDTSFHSIESDRDAAIDDPLEAVLREKSVEFLEKIRSRLARYCCTPSTSRYHDERLEVIYAYVRRGIFTEPALMFLSQSYDSVMALLNDDNLDLVTLEKIWNAVKTLCVHDIRDAVDDVLRANREGDYVMVLGGKVFKETSGEEWPLHAWGHMMAIYHCYSCLRTACKTMDEVIAMTRFALFSETALSQSCIKYEYGFDGAKELILAGFIPSDIPFSSPRHSIICTDSGSQSFGPVWEETKRNLSLYGSLSLNDAKAQAFVNGCIRHPDLMVMLRKGADGRVIRSRPVVWTSRKRHARSRSALASVPWEKTRDVVRCEDDDLEEAQPSGWNHEKIADCLMVVLVDSGEGNMGDFVRKLLEIWCQVYHVKDKKELYCALETTFVEAGELEQCTCGRHEITFMPSITQGDVMNAYESLWGTPPPPWLVENPNRFRLATDSF
;
A
#
# COMPACT_ATOMS: atom_id res chain seq x y z
N MET A 1 -40.12 -40.96 1.92
CA MET A 1 -39.28 -39.76 2.22
C MET A 1 -40.21 -38.54 2.24
N ASP A 2 -41.21 -38.53 3.11
CA ASP A 2 -41.22 -38.11 4.53
C ASP A 2 -41.26 -36.58 4.70
N PHE A 3 -42.44 -36.03 4.43
CA PHE A 3 -42.87 -34.67 4.81
C PHE A 3 -42.56 -34.37 6.29
N GLY A 4 -42.65 -35.38 7.17
CA GLY A 4 -42.26 -35.26 8.59
C GLY A 4 -40.77 -34.98 8.81
N HIS A 5 -39.88 -35.59 8.02
CA HIS A 5 -38.44 -35.32 8.09
C HIS A 5 -38.10 -33.92 7.60
N LYS A 6 -38.77 -33.45 6.53
CA LYS A 6 -38.62 -32.09 6.02
C LYS A 6 -39.12 -31.03 7.01
N ALA A 7 -40.30 -31.24 7.60
CA ALA A 7 -40.86 -30.33 8.61
C ALA A 7 -40.03 -30.31 9.91
N PHE A 8 -39.50 -31.46 10.33
CA PHE A 8 -38.58 -31.55 11.47
C PHE A 8 -37.27 -30.83 11.20
N TRP A 9 -36.67 -31.02 10.02
CA TRP A 9 -35.47 -30.31 9.59
C TRP A 9 -35.69 -28.79 9.54
N GLU A 10 -36.78 -28.33 8.92
CA GLU A 10 -37.15 -26.91 8.89
C GLU A 10 -37.36 -26.33 10.30
N SER A 11 -37.97 -27.11 11.21
CA SER A 11 -38.12 -26.72 12.61
C SER A 11 -36.78 -26.63 13.35
N LEU A 12 -35.86 -27.56 13.11
CA LEU A 12 -34.50 -27.53 13.68
C LEU A 12 -33.71 -26.33 13.17
N VAL A 13 -33.75 -26.07 11.86
CA VAL A 13 -33.11 -24.89 11.24
C VAL A 13 -33.68 -23.60 11.85
N LYS A 14 -35.00 -23.51 12.01
CA LYS A 14 -35.65 -22.35 12.63
C LYS A 14 -35.22 -22.19 14.10
N LYS A 15 -35.18 -23.28 14.87
CA LYS A 15 -34.76 -23.24 16.28
C LYS A 15 -33.29 -22.87 16.43
N ARG A 16 -32.42 -23.39 15.55
CA ARG A 16 -31.00 -22.99 15.47
C ARG A 16 -30.88 -21.49 15.20
N ALA A 17 -31.60 -20.97 14.21
CA ALA A 17 -31.58 -19.54 13.89
C ALA A 17 -32.10 -18.67 15.05
N GLU A 18 -33.12 -19.12 15.79
CA GLU A 18 -33.60 -18.44 17.00
C GLU A 18 -32.52 -18.39 18.09
N VAL A 19 -31.78 -19.49 18.30
CA VAL A 19 -30.68 -19.56 19.28
C VAL A 19 -29.49 -18.70 18.85
N GLU A 20 -29.06 -18.78 17.59
CA GLU A 20 -27.97 -17.96 17.04
C GLU A 20 -28.29 -16.47 17.17
N ARG A 21 -29.54 -16.07 16.88
CA ARG A 21 -29.99 -14.69 17.07
C ARG A 21 -29.97 -14.26 18.53
N PHE A 22 -30.36 -15.14 19.45
CA PHE A 22 -30.31 -14.84 20.88
C PHE A 22 -28.87 -14.70 21.37
N LEU A 23 -27.97 -15.61 20.96
CA LEU A 23 -26.54 -15.54 21.27
C LEU A 23 -25.94 -14.22 20.78
N TYR A 24 -26.23 -13.83 19.54
CA TYR A 24 -25.78 -12.55 19.00
C TYR A 24 -26.22 -11.34 19.87
N TYR A 25 -27.47 -11.32 20.34
CA TYR A 25 -27.93 -10.24 21.24
C TYR A 25 -27.23 -10.25 22.59
N VAL A 26 -26.96 -11.43 23.15
CA VAL A 26 -26.23 -11.58 24.41
C VAL A 26 -24.78 -11.12 24.25
N GLU A 27 -24.09 -11.57 23.20
CA GLU A 27 -22.71 -11.17 22.87
C GLU A 27 -22.60 -9.66 22.65
N THR A 28 -23.53 -9.08 21.87
CA THR A 28 -23.59 -7.63 21.63
C THR A 28 -23.81 -6.87 22.93
N ARG A 29 -24.69 -7.36 23.81
CA ARG A 29 -24.95 -6.71 25.10
C ARG A 29 -23.75 -6.85 26.04
N ALA A 30 -23.12 -8.00 26.09
CA ALA A 30 -21.90 -8.22 26.86
C ALA A 30 -20.78 -7.29 26.38
N TYR A 31 -20.62 -7.17 25.06
CA TYR A 31 -19.67 -6.26 24.45
C TYR A 31 -19.91 -4.80 24.85
N GLN A 32 -21.15 -4.32 24.78
CA GLN A 32 -21.52 -2.98 25.26
C GLN A 32 -21.15 -2.75 26.73
N LEU A 33 -21.36 -3.76 27.58
CA LEU A 33 -21.04 -3.67 29.01
C LEU A 33 -19.53 -3.66 29.26
N ILE A 34 -18.75 -4.44 28.50
CA ILE A 34 -17.28 -4.44 28.55
C ILE A 34 -16.76 -3.05 28.15
N LEU A 35 -17.24 -2.50 27.03
CA LEU A 35 -16.87 -1.17 26.59
C LEU A 35 -17.28 -0.09 27.59
N GLN A 36 -18.48 -0.18 28.16
CA GLN A 36 -18.94 0.76 29.19
C GLN A 36 -18.05 0.72 30.44
N ALA A 37 -17.62 -0.48 30.87
CA ALA A 37 -16.72 -0.62 32.01
C ALA A 37 -15.33 0.01 31.75
N GLN A 38 -14.90 0.04 30.49
CA GLN A 38 -13.62 0.64 30.07
C GLN A 38 -13.75 2.09 29.59
N ASN A 39 -14.92 2.74 29.73
CA ASN A 39 -15.23 4.05 29.15
C ASN A 39 -14.99 4.16 27.63
N ALA A 40 -15.12 3.04 26.91
CA ALA A 40 -14.80 2.91 25.48
C ALA A 40 -16.05 2.74 24.58
N LEU A 41 -17.21 3.28 24.97
CA LEU A 41 -18.45 3.16 24.19
C LEU A 41 -18.35 3.75 22.77
N TRP A 42 -17.40 4.66 22.55
CA TRP A 42 -17.08 5.24 21.24
C TRP A 42 -16.75 4.19 20.18
N VAL A 43 -16.34 2.97 20.57
CA VAL A 43 -16.07 1.87 19.63
C VAL A 43 -17.34 1.46 18.87
N LEU A 44 -18.52 1.60 19.50
CA LEU A 44 -19.82 1.26 18.91
C LEU A 44 -20.31 2.32 17.91
N ASP A 45 -19.77 3.54 17.99
CA ASP A 45 -20.10 4.66 17.10
C ASP A 45 -19.26 4.63 15.81
N ARG A 46 -18.43 3.60 15.60
CA ARG A 46 -17.71 3.39 14.34
C ARG A 46 -18.73 3.06 13.25
N ASP A 47 -18.89 3.98 12.29
CA ASP A 47 -19.45 3.60 11.00
C ASP A 47 -18.51 2.56 10.38
N PRO A 48 -19.01 1.40 9.92
CA PRO A 48 -18.19 0.48 9.16
C PRO A 48 -17.78 1.24 7.89
N ASP A 49 -16.51 1.68 7.85
CA ASP A 49 -16.01 2.40 6.70
C ASP A 49 -16.31 1.59 5.45
N ALA A 50 -17.14 2.17 4.56
CA ALA A 50 -17.50 1.60 3.27
C ALA A 50 -16.32 1.72 2.29
N HIS A 51 -15.16 1.25 2.72
CA HIS A 51 -14.02 1.08 1.85
C HIS A 51 -14.21 -0.25 1.15
N ASP A 52 -14.46 -0.20 -0.16
CA ASP A 52 -14.30 -1.36 -1.04
C ASP A 52 -12.83 -1.80 -0.93
N SER A 53 -12.55 -2.69 0.03
CA SER A 53 -11.27 -3.34 0.16
C SER A 53 -11.15 -4.30 -1.03
N GLY A 54 -10.65 -3.79 -2.16
CA GLY A 54 -10.00 -4.66 -3.13
C GLY A 54 -9.00 -5.51 -2.34
N ASP A 55 -8.99 -6.83 -2.58
CA ASP A 55 -8.16 -7.81 -1.88
C ASP A 55 -6.67 -7.60 -2.29
N CYS A 56 -6.10 -6.44 -1.95
CA CYS A 56 -4.77 -5.97 -2.33
C CYS A 56 -3.71 -6.32 -1.27
N SER A 57 -4.07 -7.16 -0.29
CA SER A 57 -3.15 -7.75 0.68
C SER A 57 -2.08 -8.63 0.01
N GLY A 58 -2.28 -9.00 -1.26
CA GLY A 58 -1.36 -9.86 -2.01
C GLY A 58 -1.48 -11.33 -1.60
N TYR A 59 -2.63 -11.75 -1.10
CA TYR A 59 -2.92 -13.14 -0.76
C TYR A 59 -4.33 -13.50 -1.24
N GLU A 60 -4.44 -14.12 -2.42
CA GLU A 60 -5.72 -14.63 -2.90
C GLU A 60 -6.18 -15.87 -2.13
N ASP A 61 -7.50 -15.99 -2.03
CA ASP A 61 -8.24 -17.05 -1.34
C ASP A 61 -8.52 -18.16 -2.35
N GLU A 62 -7.71 -19.22 -2.39
CA GLU A 62 -8.28 -20.50 -2.78
C GLU A 62 -9.24 -20.89 -1.64
N SER A 63 -10.53 -20.63 -1.84
CA SER A 63 -11.57 -21.32 -1.11
C SER A 63 -11.28 -22.80 -1.26
N LEU A 64 -11.03 -23.51 -0.15
CA LEU A 64 -10.85 -24.97 -0.15
C LEU A 64 -12.01 -25.57 -0.94
N GLY A 65 -11.71 -25.99 -2.17
CA GLY A 65 -12.68 -26.60 -3.05
C GLY A 65 -13.32 -27.77 -2.31
N ARG A 66 -14.64 -27.88 -2.44
CA ARG A 66 -15.39 -29.07 -2.04
C ARG A 66 -14.97 -30.25 -2.93
N ASP A 67 -13.77 -30.78 -2.71
CA ASP A 67 -13.38 -32.09 -3.23
C ASP A 67 -13.37 -33.08 -2.07
N THR A 68 -14.57 -33.38 -1.57
CA THR A 68 -14.80 -34.62 -0.83
C THR A 68 -14.87 -35.77 -1.84
N SER A 69 -13.72 -36.30 -2.25
CA SER A 69 -13.66 -37.64 -2.82
C SER A 69 -13.47 -38.63 -1.66
N PHE A 70 -14.57 -39.33 -1.35
CA PHE A 70 -14.57 -40.39 -0.36
C PHE A 70 -13.76 -41.58 -0.88
N HIS A 71 -12.64 -41.89 -0.23
CA HIS A 71 -12.05 -43.22 -0.25
C HIS A 71 -12.01 -43.77 1.17
N SER A 72 -12.98 -44.62 1.50
CA SER A 72 -12.97 -45.41 2.72
C SER A 72 -11.86 -46.45 2.62
N ILE A 73 -10.82 -46.33 3.44
CA ILE A 73 -9.95 -47.45 3.77
C ILE A 73 -10.42 -47.94 5.13
N GLU A 74 -11.09 -49.09 5.12
CA GLU A 74 -11.36 -49.85 6.34
C GLU A 74 -10.03 -50.32 6.91
N SER A 75 -9.73 -49.87 8.13
CA SER A 75 -8.79 -50.59 8.99
C SER A 75 -9.34 -50.64 10.41
N ASP A 76 -9.70 -51.85 10.81
CA ASP A 76 -9.92 -52.28 12.19
C ASP A 76 -8.80 -51.78 13.12
N ARG A 77 -9.20 -51.08 14.20
CA ARG A 77 -8.53 -51.11 15.50
C ARG A 77 -9.41 -50.48 16.57
N ASP A 78 -9.65 -51.26 17.62
CA ASP A 78 -10.28 -50.89 18.89
C ASP A 78 -9.59 -49.69 19.56
N ALA A 79 -10.02 -48.49 19.20
CA ALA A 79 -9.89 -47.27 19.99
C ALA A 79 -11.27 -46.62 20.05
N ALA A 80 -11.59 -45.91 21.14
CA ALA A 80 -12.87 -45.21 21.30
C ALA A 80 -13.27 -44.55 19.97
N ILE A 81 -14.44 -44.94 19.44
CA ILE A 81 -14.94 -44.40 18.19
C ILE A 81 -15.25 -42.93 18.46
N ASP A 82 -14.26 -42.06 18.21
CA ASP A 82 -14.48 -40.63 18.09
C ASP A 82 -15.56 -40.45 17.02
N ASP A 83 -16.56 -39.61 17.32
CA ASP A 83 -17.60 -39.29 16.34
C ASP A 83 -16.90 -38.82 15.06
N PRO A 84 -17.13 -39.48 13.90
CA PRO A 84 -16.48 -39.11 12.65
C PRO A 84 -16.73 -37.65 12.28
N LEU A 85 -17.84 -37.05 12.71
CA LEU A 85 -18.09 -35.62 12.53
C LEU A 85 -17.18 -34.77 13.44
N GLU A 86 -17.03 -35.13 14.71
CA GLU A 86 -16.14 -34.43 15.65
C GLU A 86 -14.66 -34.56 15.24
N ALA A 87 -14.24 -35.72 14.73
CA ALA A 87 -12.90 -35.91 14.19
C ALA A 87 -12.64 -35.00 12.98
N VAL A 88 -13.60 -34.91 12.04
CA VAL A 88 -13.51 -34.03 10.86
C VAL A 88 -13.53 -32.55 11.26
N LEU A 89 -14.37 -32.15 12.20
CA LEU A 89 -14.42 -30.76 12.68
C LEU A 89 -13.12 -30.36 13.39
N ARG A 90 -12.54 -31.28 14.17
CA ARG A 90 -11.24 -31.07 14.83
C ARG A 90 -10.11 -30.93 13.80
N GLU A 91 -10.05 -31.81 12.80
CA GLU A 91 -9.06 -31.70 11.72
C GLU A 91 -9.21 -30.37 10.96
N LYS A 92 -10.45 -29.94 10.69
CA LYS A 92 -10.74 -28.66 10.05
C LYS A 92 -10.34 -27.47 10.93
N SER A 93 -10.58 -27.53 12.23
CA SER A 93 -10.14 -26.48 13.17
C SER A 93 -8.62 -26.35 13.19
N VAL A 94 -7.88 -27.46 13.17
CA VAL A 94 -6.42 -27.46 13.07
C VAL A 94 -5.98 -26.86 11.74
N GLU A 95 -6.57 -27.27 10.60
CA GLU A 95 -6.24 -26.71 9.28
C GLU A 95 -6.46 -25.19 9.23
N PHE A 96 -7.53 -24.68 9.83
CA PHE A 96 -7.84 -23.24 9.89
C PHE A 96 -6.90 -22.48 10.83
N LEU A 97 -6.59 -23.04 12.00
CA LEU A 97 -5.64 -22.45 12.93
C LEU A 97 -4.26 -22.33 12.28
N GLU A 98 -3.83 -23.37 11.57
CA GLU A 98 -2.60 -23.38 10.81
C GLU A 98 -2.60 -22.37 9.65
N LYS A 99 -3.76 -22.15 9.00
CA LYS A 99 -3.93 -21.07 8.00
C LYS A 99 -3.71 -19.68 8.61
N ILE A 100 -4.26 -19.42 9.80
CA ILE A 100 -4.07 -18.16 10.53
C ILE A 100 -2.59 -17.99 10.92
N ARG A 101 -2.00 -19.01 11.57
CA ARG A 101 -0.60 -19.01 12.02
C ARG A 101 0.38 -18.77 10.88
N SER A 102 0.16 -19.45 9.76
CA SER A 102 0.97 -19.30 8.55
C SER A 102 0.88 -17.91 7.94
N ARG A 103 -0.31 -17.28 7.97
CA ARG A 103 -0.49 -15.91 7.47
C ARG A 103 0.27 -14.91 8.34
N LEU A 104 0.13 -15.01 9.67
CA LEU A 104 0.82 -14.11 10.59
C LEU A 104 2.34 -14.30 10.54
N ALA A 105 2.82 -15.55 10.40
CA ALA A 105 4.25 -15.83 10.26
C ALA A 105 4.89 -15.16 9.03
N ARG A 106 4.13 -14.96 7.96
CA ARG A 106 4.62 -14.25 6.77
C ARG A 106 4.83 -12.75 6.99
N TYR A 107 4.10 -12.16 7.94
CA TYR A 107 4.30 -10.76 8.31
C TYR A 107 5.58 -10.57 9.15
N CYS A 108 6.05 -11.65 9.79
CA CYS A 108 7.26 -11.67 10.62
C CYS A 108 8.55 -12.04 9.87
N CYS A 109 8.57 -12.06 8.53
CA CYS A 109 9.72 -12.53 7.75
C CYS A 109 10.99 -11.65 7.86
N THR A 110 11.00 -10.63 8.71
CA THR A 110 12.25 -10.01 9.19
C THR A 110 13.10 -11.05 9.92
N PRO A 111 14.39 -11.21 9.58
CA PRO A 111 15.28 -12.13 10.28
C PRO A 111 15.22 -11.88 11.80
N SER A 112 15.23 -12.93 12.62
CA SER A 112 15.24 -12.80 14.09
C SER A 112 16.47 -12.06 14.63
N THR A 113 17.49 -11.86 13.79
CA THR A 113 18.67 -11.04 14.06
C THR A 113 18.45 -9.53 13.85
N SER A 114 17.32 -9.14 13.27
CA SER A 114 16.93 -7.74 13.05
C SER A 114 16.59 -7.07 14.39
N ARG A 115 17.00 -5.83 14.57
CA ARG A 115 16.67 -5.00 15.75
C ARG A 115 15.18 -4.71 15.86
N TYR A 116 14.47 -4.76 14.73
CA TYR A 116 13.04 -4.45 14.64
C TYR A 116 12.15 -5.71 14.72
N HIS A 117 12.73 -6.88 15.03
CA HIS A 117 11.97 -8.13 15.11
C HIS A 117 10.92 -8.11 16.23
N ASP A 118 11.30 -7.75 17.45
CA ASP A 118 10.37 -7.70 18.58
C ASP A 118 9.25 -6.65 18.36
N GLU A 119 9.62 -5.52 17.78
CA GLU A 119 8.67 -4.46 17.41
C GLU A 119 7.71 -4.93 16.30
N ARG A 120 8.20 -5.71 15.32
CA ARG A 120 7.38 -6.34 14.28
C ARG A 120 6.31 -7.24 14.88
N LEU A 121 6.71 -8.05 15.87
CA LEU A 121 5.80 -8.94 16.57
C LEU A 121 4.69 -8.16 17.28
N GLU A 122 5.05 -7.10 18.00
CA GLU A 122 4.04 -6.27 18.67
C GLU A 122 3.09 -5.56 17.71
N VAL A 123 3.57 -5.10 16.55
CA VAL A 123 2.70 -4.54 15.50
C VAL A 123 1.71 -5.59 14.98
N ILE A 124 2.16 -6.82 14.77
CA ILE A 124 1.27 -7.90 14.32
C ILE A 124 0.26 -8.27 15.40
N TYR A 125 0.66 -8.26 16.67
CA TYR A 125 -0.28 -8.44 17.78
C TYR A 125 -1.27 -7.29 17.88
N ALA A 126 -0.84 -6.03 17.68
CA ALA A 126 -1.73 -4.88 17.62
C ALA A 126 -2.73 -5.01 16.45
N TYR A 127 -2.28 -5.48 15.29
CA TYR A 127 -3.14 -5.77 14.15
C TYR A 127 -4.20 -6.84 14.47
N VAL A 128 -3.82 -7.93 15.13
CA VAL A 128 -4.78 -8.96 15.58
C VAL A 128 -5.76 -8.42 16.63
N ARG A 129 -5.29 -7.63 17.60
CA ARG A 129 -6.16 -6.94 18.58
C ARG A 129 -7.17 -6.05 17.86
N ARG A 130 -6.74 -5.36 16.80
CA ARG A 130 -7.61 -4.54 15.94
C ARG A 130 -8.65 -5.35 15.16
N GLY A 131 -8.35 -6.59 14.78
CA GLY A 131 -9.38 -7.49 14.26
C GLY A 131 -10.39 -7.87 15.35
N ILE A 132 -9.88 -8.29 16.51
CA ILE A 132 -10.70 -8.89 17.57
C ILE A 132 -11.69 -7.91 18.21
N PHE A 133 -11.31 -6.64 18.38
CA PHE A 133 -12.23 -5.66 18.97
C PHE A 133 -13.38 -5.25 18.03
N THR A 134 -13.29 -5.52 16.72
CA THR A 134 -14.39 -5.20 15.79
C THR A 134 -15.57 -6.17 15.90
N GLU A 135 -15.32 -7.41 16.32
CA GLU A 135 -16.33 -8.47 16.39
C GLU A 135 -16.78 -8.71 17.85
N PRO A 136 -18.06 -8.50 18.21
CA PRO A 136 -18.54 -8.62 19.58
C PRO A 136 -18.25 -9.97 20.24
N ALA A 137 -18.38 -11.06 19.49
CA ALA A 137 -18.11 -12.42 19.98
C ALA A 137 -16.64 -12.62 20.36
N LEU A 138 -15.72 -12.11 19.52
CA LEU A 138 -14.28 -12.21 19.77
C LEU A 138 -13.86 -11.29 20.92
N MET A 139 -14.46 -10.11 21.04
CA MET A 139 -14.19 -9.25 22.19
C MET A 139 -14.61 -9.90 23.51
N PHE A 140 -15.77 -10.57 23.54
CA PHE A 140 -16.19 -11.32 24.73
C PHE A 140 -15.19 -12.45 25.06
N LEU A 141 -14.81 -13.24 24.05
CA LEU A 141 -13.82 -14.30 24.21
C LEU A 141 -12.46 -13.77 24.68
N SER A 142 -12.04 -12.61 24.19
CA SER A 142 -10.75 -12.00 24.50
C SER A 142 -10.53 -11.73 25.99
N GLN A 143 -11.61 -11.59 26.77
CA GLN A 143 -11.52 -11.36 28.21
C GLN A 143 -11.01 -12.60 28.98
N SER A 144 -11.05 -13.78 28.35
CA SER A 144 -10.54 -15.03 28.92
C SER A 144 -9.04 -15.24 28.71
N TYR A 145 -8.37 -14.38 27.93
CA TYR A 145 -6.97 -14.53 27.55
C TYR A 145 -6.16 -13.27 27.88
N ASP A 146 -4.95 -13.48 28.40
CA ASP A 146 -4.05 -12.39 28.78
C ASP A 146 -3.24 -11.82 27.61
N SER A 147 -3.10 -12.57 26.51
CA SER A 147 -2.30 -12.16 25.35
C SER A 147 -2.81 -12.74 24.03
N VAL A 148 -2.40 -12.15 22.91
CA VAL A 148 -2.70 -12.65 21.56
C VAL A 148 -2.13 -14.05 21.36
N MET A 149 -0.91 -14.30 21.86
CA MET A 149 -0.29 -15.62 21.77
C MET A 149 -1.03 -16.66 22.61
N ALA A 150 -1.58 -16.30 23.77
CA ALA A 150 -2.38 -17.23 24.57
C ALA A 150 -3.66 -17.67 23.82
N LEU A 151 -4.29 -16.74 23.09
CA LEU A 151 -5.46 -17.06 22.25
C LEU A 151 -5.07 -17.93 21.05
N LEU A 152 -4.01 -17.58 20.31
CA LEU A 152 -3.62 -18.29 19.08
C LEU A 152 -2.93 -19.65 19.34
N ASN A 153 -2.52 -19.92 20.58
CA ASN A 153 -1.99 -21.22 21.02
C ASN A 153 -3.05 -22.13 21.67
N ASP A 154 -4.32 -21.71 21.74
CA ASP A 154 -5.37 -22.55 22.27
C ASP A 154 -5.89 -23.53 21.21
N ASP A 155 -5.52 -24.80 21.35
CA ASP A 155 -5.93 -25.88 20.45
C ASP A 155 -7.41 -26.29 20.63
N ASN A 156 -8.13 -25.72 21.60
CA ASN A 156 -9.54 -26.04 21.87
C ASN A 156 -10.53 -25.04 21.24
N LEU A 157 -10.05 -24.06 20.47
CA LEU A 157 -10.92 -23.12 19.78
C LEU A 157 -11.79 -23.84 18.73
N ASP A 158 -13.09 -23.58 18.76
CA ASP A 158 -14.02 -24.15 17.81
C ASP A 158 -13.89 -23.50 16.42
N LEU A 159 -14.29 -24.25 15.38
CA LEU A 159 -14.17 -23.82 13.99
C LEU A 159 -14.86 -22.47 13.72
N VAL A 160 -16.02 -22.20 14.36
CA VAL A 160 -16.76 -20.95 14.14
C VAL A 160 -15.99 -19.76 14.69
N THR A 161 -15.37 -19.91 15.87
CA THR A 161 -14.51 -18.87 16.44
C THR A 161 -13.27 -18.63 15.58
N LEU A 162 -12.62 -19.69 15.08
CA LEU A 162 -11.46 -19.57 14.19
C LEU A 162 -11.83 -18.88 12.87
N GLU A 163 -13.00 -19.18 12.29
CA GLU A 163 -13.52 -18.48 11.11
C GLU A 163 -13.78 -16.99 11.39
N LYS A 164 -14.34 -16.66 12.56
CA LYS A 164 -14.51 -15.26 12.99
C LYS A 164 -13.17 -14.54 13.13
N ILE A 165 -12.17 -15.16 13.76
CA ILE A 165 -10.81 -14.60 13.90
C ILE A 165 -10.20 -14.38 12.51
N TRP A 166 -10.27 -15.38 11.64
CA TRP A 166 -9.75 -15.27 10.27
C TRP A 166 -10.40 -14.13 9.50
N ASN A 167 -11.74 -14.05 9.53
CA ASN A 167 -12.48 -13.01 8.84
C ASN A 167 -12.13 -11.63 9.42
N ALA A 168 -12.13 -11.48 10.74
CA ALA A 168 -11.78 -10.22 11.39
C ALA A 168 -10.36 -9.75 11.03
N VAL A 169 -9.38 -10.64 10.97
CA VAL A 169 -7.98 -10.30 10.59
C VAL A 169 -7.86 -10.06 9.08
N LYS A 170 -8.66 -10.74 8.25
CA LYS A 170 -8.66 -10.60 6.79
C LYS A 170 -9.29 -9.27 6.35
N THR A 171 -10.36 -8.85 6.99
CA THR A 171 -11.16 -7.68 6.56
C THR A 171 -10.58 -6.34 7.00
N LEU A 172 -9.51 -6.33 7.81
CA LEU A 172 -8.87 -5.08 8.22
C LEU A 172 -8.31 -4.35 7.00
N CYS A 173 -8.61 -3.06 6.95
CA CYS A 173 -8.16 -2.22 5.85
C CYS A 173 -6.76 -1.66 6.11
N VAL A 174 -6.21 -0.97 5.12
CA VAL A 174 -4.88 -0.35 5.22
C VAL A 174 -4.81 0.70 6.33
N HIS A 175 -5.94 1.33 6.66
CA HIS A 175 -6.06 2.31 7.74
C HIS A 175 -5.95 1.64 9.12
N ASP A 176 -6.53 0.46 9.31
CA ASP A 176 -6.39 -0.32 10.55
C ASP A 176 -4.95 -0.78 10.79
N ILE A 177 -4.21 -1.11 9.73
CA ILE A 177 -2.78 -1.42 9.81
C ILE A 177 -2.01 -0.19 10.24
N ARG A 178 -2.33 0.98 9.66
CA ARG A 178 -1.68 2.23 10.04
C ARG A 178 -1.87 2.47 11.54
N ASP A 179 -3.09 2.36 12.01
CA ASP A 179 -3.37 2.57 13.41
C ASP A 179 -2.76 1.49 14.32
N ALA A 180 -2.60 0.24 13.84
CA ALA A 180 -1.90 -0.82 14.59
C ALA A 180 -0.41 -0.48 14.78
N VAL A 181 0.24 0.08 13.76
CA VAL A 181 1.61 0.58 13.86
C VAL A 181 1.68 1.76 14.83
N ASP A 182 0.71 2.68 14.74
CA ASP A 182 0.61 3.82 15.65
C ASP A 182 0.42 3.39 17.11
N ASP A 183 -0.41 2.38 17.38
CA ASP A 183 -0.65 1.87 18.75
C ASP A 183 0.64 1.39 19.43
N VAL A 184 1.61 0.89 18.66
CA VAL A 184 2.88 0.35 19.16
C VAL A 184 3.96 1.44 19.25
N LEU A 185 4.11 2.26 18.21
CA LEU A 185 5.21 3.22 18.09
C LEU A 185 4.92 4.58 18.74
N ARG A 186 3.67 4.84 19.14
CA ARG A 186 3.28 6.10 19.77
C ARG A 186 4.10 6.39 21.03
N ALA A 187 4.74 7.56 21.05
CA ALA A 187 5.49 8.02 22.21
C ALA A 187 4.54 8.51 23.32
N ASN A 188 3.50 9.27 22.95
CA ASN A 188 2.51 9.76 23.91
C ASN A 188 1.41 8.73 24.21
N ARG A 189 1.44 8.11 25.39
CA ARG A 189 0.42 7.12 25.81
C ARG A 189 -0.89 7.72 26.34
N GLU A 190 -1.05 9.04 26.26
CA GLU A 190 -2.28 9.73 26.62
C GLU A 190 -3.33 9.61 25.50
N GLY A 191 -4.58 9.34 25.87
CA GLY A 191 -5.70 9.20 24.93
C GLY A 191 -6.70 8.14 25.36
N ASP A 192 -7.87 8.14 24.74
CA ASP A 192 -8.90 7.12 24.95
C ASP A 192 -8.47 5.79 24.33
N TYR A 193 -8.44 4.73 25.13
CA TYR A 193 -8.06 3.39 24.68
C TYR A 193 -8.96 2.32 25.28
N VAL A 194 -9.00 1.17 24.60
CA VAL A 194 -9.62 -0.07 25.08
C VAL A 194 -8.53 -1.13 25.26
N MET A 195 -8.62 -1.91 26.33
CA MET A 195 -7.70 -3.02 26.59
C MET A 195 -8.24 -4.30 25.92
N VAL A 196 -7.40 -4.90 25.06
CA VAL A 196 -7.72 -6.12 24.30
C VAL A 196 -6.49 -7.03 24.34
N LEU A 197 -6.65 -8.26 24.87
CA LEU A 197 -5.58 -9.27 24.92
C LEU A 197 -4.25 -8.72 25.45
N GLY A 198 -4.32 -8.03 26.60
CA GLY A 198 -3.16 -7.43 27.28
C GLY A 198 -2.58 -6.16 26.63
N GLY A 199 -3.06 -5.75 25.46
CA GLY A 199 -2.60 -4.54 24.75
C GLY A 199 -3.63 -3.42 24.72
N LYS A 200 -3.19 -2.21 24.36
CA LYS A 200 -4.03 -1.02 24.18
C LYS A 200 -4.38 -0.83 22.71
N VAL A 201 -5.65 -0.59 22.43
CA VAL A 201 -6.13 -0.12 21.12
C VAL A 201 -6.65 1.30 21.30
N PHE A 202 -6.02 2.27 20.64
CA PHE A 202 -6.38 3.67 20.81
C PHE A 202 -7.47 4.11 19.82
N LYS A 203 -8.29 5.07 20.26
CA LYS A 203 -9.35 5.67 19.45
C LYS A 203 -8.82 6.51 18.29
N GLU A 204 -7.87 7.38 18.60
CA GLU A 204 -7.35 8.40 17.69
C GLU A 204 -5.88 8.12 17.41
N THR A 205 -5.44 8.43 16.18
CA THR A 205 -4.03 8.40 15.80
C THR A 205 -3.24 9.47 16.55
N SER A 206 -2.02 9.15 16.98
CA SER A 206 -1.13 10.05 17.71
C SER A 206 -0.87 11.39 16.99
N GLY A 207 -0.84 11.36 15.66
CA GLY A 207 -0.43 12.50 14.83
C GLY A 207 1.07 12.80 14.88
N GLU A 208 1.85 11.95 15.54
CA GLU A 208 3.31 12.06 15.62
C GLU A 208 3.96 11.64 14.30
N GLU A 209 5.12 12.22 13.98
CA GLU A 209 5.90 11.82 12.81
C GLU A 209 6.50 10.44 13.06
N TRP A 210 6.23 9.52 12.15
CA TRP A 210 6.72 8.15 12.25
C TRP A 210 8.20 8.06 11.89
N PRO A 211 8.97 7.20 12.60
CA PRO A 211 10.30 6.85 12.15
C PRO A 211 10.24 6.09 10.82
N LEU A 212 11.35 6.05 10.07
CA LEU A 212 11.35 5.48 8.73
C LEU A 212 11.06 3.97 8.75
N HIS A 213 11.60 3.25 9.73
CA HIS A 213 11.39 1.79 9.86
C HIS A 213 9.91 1.41 10.04
N ALA A 214 9.07 2.29 10.61
CA ALA A 214 7.62 2.10 10.77
C ALA A 214 6.92 1.72 9.45
N TRP A 215 7.34 2.33 8.34
CA TRP A 215 6.81 2.03 7.00
C TRP A 215 7.12 0.59 6.58
N GLY A 216 8.26 0.06 7.02
CA GLY A 216 8.58 -1.35 6.88
C GLY A 216 7.57 -2.25 7.56
N HIS A 217 7.06 -1.88 8.74
CA HIS A 217 6.02 -2.61 9.48
C HIS A 217 4.73 -2.71 8.67
N MET A 218 4.31 -1.59 8.12
CA MET A 218 3.13 -1.49 7.28
C MET A 218 3.26 -2.31 5.97
N MET A 219 4.42 -2.22 5.30
CA MET A 219 4.66 -2.89 4.02
C MET A 219 4.76 -4.42 4.11
N ALA A 220 5.10 -4.99 5.27
CA ALA A 220 5.10 -6.44 5.41
C ALA A 220 3.68 -7.02 5.51
N ILE A 221 2.71 -6.23 5.99
CA ILE A 221 1.31 -6.66 6.09
C ILE A 221 0.57 -6.38 4.79
N TYR A 222 0.85 -5.24 4.14
CA TYR A 222 0.18 -4.80 2.90
C TYR A 222 1.17 -4.51 1.77
N HIS A 223 1.01 -5.17 0.63
CA HIS A 223 2.01 -5.14 -0.47
C HIS A 223 1.64 -4.19 -1.63
N CYS A 224 0.46 -3.56 -1.59
CA CYS A 224 0.01 -2.64 -2.63
C CYS A 224 0.41 -1.20 -2.31
N TYR A 225 1.28 -0.63 -3.14
CA TYR A 225 1.74 0.75 -3.01
C TYR A 225 0.59 1.77 -3.05
N SER A 226 -0.39 1.56 -3.94
CA SER A 226 -1.54 2.48 -4.08
C SER A 226 -2.37 2.55 -2.81
N CYS A 227 -2.65 1.41 -2.17
CA CYS A 227 -3.40 1.35 -0.92
C CYS A 227 -2.59 1.92 0.25
N LEU A 228 -1.28 1.63 0.31
CA LEU A 228 -0.42 2.23 1.34
C LEU A 228 -0.39 3.76 1.22
N ARG A 229 -0.35 4.28 -0.02
CA ARG A 229 -0.44 5.72 -0.30
C ARG A 229 -1.77 6.30 0.16
N THR A 230 -2.89 5.59 0.03
CA THR A 230 -4.17 6.06 0.58
C THR A 230 -4.20 6.07 2.10
N ALA A 231 -3.24 5.47 2.80
CA ALA A 231 -3.13 5.65 4.26
C ALA A 231 -2.23 6.84 4.66
N CYS A 232 -1.62 7.54 3.71
CA CYS A 232 -0.79 8.71 3.99
C CYS A 232 -1.65 9.97 4.11
N LYS A 233 -1.43 10.76 5.16
CA LYS A 233 -2.12 12.02 5.44
C LYS A 233 -1.39 13.22 4.85
N THR A 234 -0.06 13.15 4.79
CA THR A 234 0.79 14.27 4.35
C THR A 234 1.73 13.86 3.21
N MET A 235 2.28 14.86 2.52
CA MET A 235 3.26 14.65 1.47
C MET A 235 4.57 14.05 2.02
N ASP A 236 4.95 14.43 3.23
CA ASP A 236 6.16 13.93 3.90
C ASP A 236 6.06 12.43 4.18
N GLU A 237 4.89 11.95 4.59
CA GLU A 237 4.62 10.52 4.78
C GLU A 237 4.72 9.74 3.48
N VAL A 238 4.15 10.28 2.37
CA VAL A 238 4.28 9.64 1.06
C VAL A 238 5.76 9.54 0.67
N ILE A 239 6.55 10.61 0.85
CA ILE A 239 7.98 10.60 0.54
C ILE A 239 8.73 9.59 1.42
N ALA A 240 8.46 9.54 2.72
CA ALA A 240 9.10 8.60 3.65
C ALA A 240 8.78 7.15 3.28
N MET A 241 7.51 6.85 3.02
CA MET A 241 7.05 5.55 2.55
C MET A 241 7.78 5.15 1.25
N THR A 242 7.77 6.01 0.23
CA THR A 242 8.40 5.68 -1.06
C THR A 242 9.92 5.53 -0.93
N ARG A 243 10.57 6.34 -0.08
CA ARG A 243 12.00 6.21 0.23
C ARG A 243 12.31 4.86 0.84
N PHE A 244 11.56 4.45 1.86
CA PHE A 244 11.75 3.14 2.48
C PHE A 244 11.64 2.03 1.44
N ALA A 245 10.56 1.99 0.65
CA ALA A 245 10.35 0.99 -0.39
C ALA A 245 11.48 0.90 -1.43
N LEU A 246 12.08 2.04 -1.80
CA LEU A 246 13.18 2.10 -2.74
C LEU A 246 14.50 1.65 -2.12
N PHE A 247 14.79 2.05 -0.87
CA PHE A 247 16.01 1.64 -0.16
C PHE A 247 15.99 0.14 0.19
N SER A 248 14.83 -0.39 0.60
CA SER A 248 14.66 -1.80 0.95
C SER A 248 14.47 -2.72 -0.27
N GLU A 249 14.42 -2.16 -1.48
CA GLU A 249 14.07 -2.87 -2.72
C GLU A 249 12.79 -3.70 -2.60
N THR A 250 11.84 -3.29 -1.76
CA THR A 250 10.63 -4.07 -1.50
C THR A 250 9.81 -4.19 -2.79
N ALA A 251 9.52 -5.44 -3.17
CA ALA A 251 8.69 -5.77 -4.32
C ALA A 251 7.21 -5.45 -4.04
N LEU A 252 6.87 -4.16 -4.01
CA LEU A 252 5.47 -3.72 -4.03
C LEU A 252 4.88 -3.96 -5.41
N SER A 253 3.55 -4.09 -5.56
CA SER A 253 2.92 -4.10 -6.88
C SER A 253 3.08 -2.71 -7.53
N GLN A 254 4.18 -2.53 -8.27
CA GLN A 254 4.72 -1.22 -8.66
C GLN A 254 4.00 -0.53 -9.83
N SER A 255 2.73 -0.81 -10.11
CA SER A 255 2.04 -0.20 -11.26
C SER A 255 2.08 1.34 -11.24
N CYS A 256 2.24 1.95 -10.05
CA CYS A 256 2.33 3.41 -9.89
C CYS A 256 3.76 3.99 -9.85
N ILE A 257 4.81 3.16 -9.73
CA ILE A 257 6.22 3.59 -9.84
C ILE A 257 6.76 3.26 -11.24
N LYS A 258 6.16 2.28 -11.90
CA LYS A 258 6.34 2.00 -13.33
C LYS A 258 5.57 3.03 -14.13
N TYR A 259 6.18 4.19 -14.38
CA TYR A 259 5.78 5.01 -15.52
C TYR A 259 5.79 4.10 -16.75
N GLU A 260 4.77 4.20 -17.60
CA GLU A 260 4.47 3.31 -18.74
C GLU A 260 5.63 3.11 -19.76
N TYR A 261 6.82 3.66 -19.51
CA TYR A 261 7.95 3.68 -20.42
C TYR A 261 9.29 3.17 -19.87
N GLY A 262 9.34 2.56 -18.69
CA GLY A 262 10.55 1.85 -18.24
C GLY A 262 11.83 2.72 -18.16
N PHE A 263 11.70 4.02 -17.87
CA PHE A 263 12.85 4.91 -17.72
C PHE A 263 13.48 4.77 -16.33
N ASP A 264 14.71 4.26 -16.30
CA ASP A 264 15.53 3.94 -15.11
C ASP A 264 16.10 5.18 -14.37
N GLY A 265 15.48 6.35 -14.54
CA GLY A 265 15.93 7.64 -13.96
C GLY A 265 14.92 8.31 -13.01
N ALA A 266 13.76 7.69 -12.79
CA ALA A 266 12.72 8.26 -11.94
C ALA A 266 12.92 7.97 -10.44
N LYS A 267 13.66 6.92 -10.07
CA LYS A 267 13.86 6.51 -8.67
C LYS A 267 14.55 7.60 -7.86
N GLU A 268 15.56 8.26 -8.42
CA GLU A 268 16.37 9.23 -7.69
C GLU A 268 15.67 10.57 -7.52
N LEU A 269 14.80 10.95 -8.47
CA LEU A 269 13.91 12.10 -8.30
C LEU A 269 12.94 11.86 -7.14
N ILE A 270 12.37 10.65 -7.07
CA ILE A 270 11.48 10.22 -6.00
C ILE A 270 12.21 10.21 -4.65
N LEU A 271 13.41 9.62 -4.58
CA LEU A 271 14.25 9.62 -3.37
C LEU A 271 14.58 11.05 -2.91
N ALA A 272 14.84 11.98 -3.84
CA ALA A 272 15.09 13.37 -3.50
C ALA A 272 13.84 14.12 -2.98
N GLY A 273 12.65 13.53 -3.14
CA GLY A 273 11.37 14.04 -2.61
C GLY A 273 10.35 14.45 -3.67
N PHE A 274 10.65 14.26 -4.96
CA PHE A 274 9.73 14.57 -6.06
C PHE A 274 8.84 13.37 -6.39
N ILE A 275 7.57 13.42 -6.01
CA ILE A 275 6.60 12.35 -6.30
C ILE A 275 5.78 12.75 -7.54
N PRO A 276 6.03 12.15 -8.71
CA PRO A 276 5.23 12.44 -9.88
C PRO A 276 3.86 11.77 -9.78
N SER A 277 2.86 12.41 -10.39
CA SER A 277 1.47 11.98 -10.39
C SER A 277 1.01 11.52 -11.77
N ASP A 278 1.49 12.17 -12.84
CA ASP A 278 1.26 11.75 -14.22
C ASP A 278 2.46 12.09 -15.12
N ILE A 279 2.68 11.23 -16.11
CA ILE A 279 3.60 11.46 -17.23
C ILE A 279 2.79 11.18 -18.51
N PRO A 280 2.19 12.21 -19.13
CA PRO A 280 1.33 12.00 -20.27
C PRO A 280 2.08 11.34 -21.43
N PHE A 281 1.38 10.43 -22.14
CA PHE A 281 1.89 9.63 -23.26
C PHE A 281 2.69 10.51 -24.25
N SER A 282 4.02 10.37 -24.28
CA SER A 282 4.85 11.25 -25.11
C SER A 282 4.83 10.78 -26.57
N SER A 283 3.96 11.38 -27.37
CA SER A 283 4.10 11.37 -28.83
C SER A 283 5.44 12.02 -29.23
N PRO A 284 5.99 11.73 -30.44
CA PRO A 284 7.23 12.36 -30.87
C PRO A 284 7.16 13.88 -30.75
N ARG A 285 8.24 14.50 -30.24
CA ARG A 285 8.35 15.96 -30.03
C ARG A 285 8.08 16.77 -31.29
N HIS A 286 8.23 16.14 -32.44
CA HIS A 286 8.00 16.74 -33.74
C HIS A 286 7.28 15.75 -34.65
N SER A 287 6.19 16.20 -35.27
CA SER A 287 5.52 15.44 -36.31
C SER A 287 5.01 16.36 -37.42
N ILE A 288 5.04 15.86 -38.65
CA ILE A 288 4.43 16.50 -39.81
C ILE A 288 3.43 15.53 -40.40
N ILE A 289 2.19 15.95 -40.52
CA ILE A 289 1.08 15.17 -41.09
C ILE A 289 0.43 15.97 -42.22
N CYS A 290 0.03 15.27 -43.27
CA CYS A 290 -0.76 15.83 -44.36
C CYS A 290 -2.18 15.30 -44.21
N THR A 291 -3.14 16.20 -44.04
CA THR A 291 -4.57 15.85 -44.03
C THR A 291 -5.19 16.28 -45.34
N ASP A 292 -5.75 15.31 -46.07
CA ASP A 292 -6.63 15.59 -47.19
C ASP A 292 -7.97 16.02 -46.61
N SER A 293 -8.29 17.30 -46.73
CA SER A 293 -9.53 17.80 -46.17
C SER A 293 -10.73 17.26 -46.94
N GLY A 294 -11.64 16.57 -46.25
CA GLY A 294 -12.94 16.19 -46.79
C GLY A 294 -13.75 17.40 -47.25
N SER A 295 -14.45 17.21 -48.38
CA SER A 295 -15.53 17.96 -49.06
C SER A 295 -15.71 19.49 -48.96
N GLN A 296 -15.03 20.25 -48.09
CA GLN A 296 -15.28 21.69 -47.89
C GLN A 296 -14.04 22.61 -47.86
N SER A 297 -12.80 22.11 -48.06
CA SER A 297 -11.63 23.00 -48.21
C SER A 297 -10.74 22.69 -49.42
N PHE A 298 -10.16 23.77 -49.97
CA PHE A 298 -9.35 23.79 -51.17
C PHE A 298 -7.93 23.21 -50.93
N GLY A 299 -7.80 21.88 -51.02
CA GLY A 299 -6.51 21.18 -51.18
C GLY A 299 -5.87 20.63 -49.89
N PRO A 300 -4.74 19.90 -50.03
CA PRO A 300 -4.06 19.26 -48.91
C PRO A 300 -3.52 20.28 -47.91
N VAL A 301 -3.77 20.04 -46.62
CA VAL A 301 -3.25 20.86 -45.52
C VAL A 301 -2.15 20.10 -44.81
N TRP A 302 -0.98 20.72 -44.72
CA TRP A 302 0.14 20.22 -43.94
C TRP A 302 0.06 20.81 -42.54
N GLU A 303 0.11 19.95 -41.52
CA GLU A 303 0.17 20.29 -40.10
C GLU A 303 1.52 19.85 -39.55
N GLU A 304 2.25 20.79 -38.94
CA GLU A 304 3.45 20.49 -38.15
C GLU A 304 3.15 20.73 -36.68
N THR A 305 3.34 19.70 -35.87
CA THR A 305 3.13 19.74 -34.42
C THR A 305 4.48 19.69 -33.72
N LYS A 306 4.72 20.64 -32.81
CA LYS A 306 5.81 20.59 -31.84
C LYS A 306 5.24 20.32 -30.44
N ARG A 307 5.71 19.26 -29.79
CA ARG A 307 5.32 18.88 -28.42
C ARG A 307 6.54 18.93 -27.49
N ASN A 308 6.31 19.38 -26.26
CA ASN A 308 7.29 19.33 -25.18
C ASN A 308 6.95 18.17 -24.25
N LEU A 309 7.97 17.64 -23.59
CA LEU A 309 7.78 16.69 -22.49
C LEU A 309 7.39 17.45 -21.24
N SER A 310 6.50 16.86 -20.46
CA SER A 310 5.95 17.42 -19.24
C SER A 310 5.94 16.40 -18.11
N LEU A 311 6.25 16.86 -16.90
CA LEU A 311 6.17 16.08 -15.68
C LEU A 311 5.32 16.84 -14.67
N TYR A 312 4.38 16.12 -14.07
CA TYR A 312 3.47 16.63 -13.06
C TYR A 312 3.85 15.94 -11.75
N GLY A 313 4.05 16.71 -10.69
CA GLY A 313 4.45 16.12 -9.43
C GLY A 313 4.30 17.04 -8.22
N SER A 314 4.46 16.41 -7.08
CA SER A 314 4.30 17.01 -5.76
C SER A 314 5.58 16.88 -4.95
N LEU A 315 5.84 17.90 -4.14
CA LEU A 315 6.97 18.00 -3.23
C LEU A 315 6.46 18.43 -1.85
N SER A 316 7.26 18.16 -0.81
CA SER A 316 6.99 18.66 0.54
C SER A 316 7.00 20.19 0.60
N LEU A 317 6.07 20.76 1.39
CA LEU A 317 6.08 22.18 1.74
C LEU A 317 7.06 22.48 2.89
N ASN A 318 7.35 21.48 3.72
CA ASN A 318 8.19 21.60 4.91
C ASN A 318 9.69 21.47 4.58
N ASP A 319 10.03 20.89 3.43
CA ASP A 319 11.41 20.73 2.99
C ASP A 319 11.97 21.97 2.27
N ALA A 320 12.95 22.63 2.91
CA ALA A 320 13.68 23.75 2.30
C ALA A 320 14.40 23.37 0.99
N LYS A 321 14.82 22.10 0.84
CA LYS A 321 15.48 21.60 -0.38
C LYS A 321 14.49 21.47 -1.53
N ALA A 322 13.23 21.10 -1.27
CA ALA A 322 12.18 21.10 -2.28
C ALA A 322 11.98 22.50 -2.87
N GLN A 323 11.94 23.54 -2.03
CA GLN A 323 11.86 24.92 -2.49
C GLN A 323 13.10 25.34 -3.31
N ALA A 324 14.29 24.94 -2.87
CA ALA A 324 15.54 25.23 -3.58
C ALA A 324 15.58 24.55 -4.97
N PHE A 325 15.11 23.31 -5.07
CA PHE A 325 14.98 22.57 -6.32
C PHE A 325 14.06 23.30 -7.31
N VAL A 326 12.85 23.68 -6.86
CA VAL A 326 11.89 24.40 -7.70
C VAL A 326 12.45 25.74 -8.16
N ASN A 327 13.16 26.47 -7.30
CA ASN A 327 13.83 27.70 -7.67
C ASN A 327 14.93 27.46 -8.72
N GLY A 328 15.66 26.35 -8.62
CA GLY A 328 16.62 25.89 -9.63
C GLY A 328 15.94 25.63 -10.98
N CYS A 329 14.80 24.93 -10.97
CA CYS A 329 14.01 24.67 -12.18
C CYS A 329 13.52 25.96 -12.84
N ILE A 330 13.05 26.95 -12.07
CA ILE A 330 12.59 28.25 -12.60
C ILE A 330 13.73 29.00 -13.30
N ARG A 331 14.97 28.89 -12.79
CA ARG A 331 16.16 29.56 -13.35
C ARG A 331 16.73 28.83 -14.56
N HIS A 332 16.39 27.56 -14.77
CA HIS A 332 16.95 26.76 -15.85
C HIS A 332 16.43 27.26 -17.22
N PRO A 333 17.31 27.54 -18.20
CA PRO A 333 16.93 28.17 -19.46
C PRO A 333 15.96 27.33 -20.29
N ASP A 334 16.06 26.00 -20.22
CA ASP A 334 15.22 25.09 -21.00
C ASP A 334 13.88 24.73 -20.35
N LEU A 335 13.65 25.09 -19.08
CA LEU A 335 12.47 24.65 -18.35
C LEU A 335 11.39 25.73 -18.28
N MET A 336 10.16 25.33 -18.53
CA MET A 336 8.97 26.12 -18.24
C MET A 336 8.29 25.49 -17.04
N VAL A 337 8.13 26.27 -15.97
CA VAL A 337 7.68 25.79 -14.67
C VAL A 337 6.41 26.52 -14.29
N MET A 338 5.42 25.77 -13.83
CA MET A 338 4.26 26.28 -13.13
C MET A 338 4.23 25.64 -11.75
N LEU A 339 4.01 26.43 -10.71
CA LEU A 339 3.97 25.92 -9.35
C LEU A 339 2.87 26.58 -8.51
N ARG A 340 2.38 25.84 -7.51
CA ARG A 340 1.46 26.31 -6.49
C ARG A 340 1.87 25.75 -5.13
N LYS A 341 1.79 26.58 -4.09
CA LYS A 341 2.11 26.18 -2.71
C LYS A 341 0.82 25.97 -1.93
N GLY A 342 0.44 24.73 -1.70
CA GLY A 342 -0.83 24.41 -1.05
C GLY A 342 -2.05 24.69 -1.94
N ALA A 343 -3.24 24.36 -1.43
CA ALA A 343 -4.51 24.55 -2.14
C ALA A 343 -4.76 26.01 -2.54
N ASP A 344 -4.58 26.93 -1.59
CA ASP A 344 -4.86 28.36 -1.75
C ASP A 344 -3.66 29.18 -2.24
N GLY A 345 -2.59 28.51 -2.63
CA GLY A 345 -1.37 29.14 -3.11
C GLY A 345 -1.59 29.95 -4.39
N ARG A 346 -0.91 31.10 -4.51
CA ARG A 346 -0.84 31.80 -5.80
C ARG A 346 -0.03 30.99 -6.80
N VAL A 347 -0.54 30.84 -8.03
CA VAL A 347 0.21 30.21 -9.11
C VAL A 347 1.35 31.10 -9.58
N ILE A 348 2.57 30.54 -9.57
CA ILE A 348 3.78 31.18 -10.07
C ILE A 348 4.20 30.47 -11.36
N ARG A 349 4.54 31.25 -12.39
CA ARG A 349 4.99 30.73 -13.69
C ARG A 349 6.39 31.27 -14.00
N SER A 350 7.30 30.43 -14.47
CA SER A 350 8.64 30.88 -14.91
C SER A 350 8.58 31.68 -16.22
N ARG A 351 7.51 31.49 -17.01
CA ARG A 351 7.25 32.23 -18.26
C ARG A 351 5.79 32.67 -18.33
N PRO A 352 5.46 33.74 -19.08
CA PRO A 352 4.08 34.17 -19.27
C PRO A 352 3.16 33.09 -19.85
N VAL A 353 3.73 32.18 -20.66
CA VAL A 353 3.01 31.05 -21.27
C VAL A 353 3.82 29.77 -21.10
N VAL A 354 3.25 28.81 -20.37
CA VAL A 354 3.71 27.41 -20.30
C VAL A 354 2.85 26.61 -21.27
N TRP A 355 3.46 25.79 -22.13
CA TRP A 355 2.76 25.09 -23.21
C TRP A 355 3.35 23.72 -23.48
N THR A 356 2.48 22.74 -23.73
CA THR A 356 2.84 21.34 -24.00
C THR A 356 2.84 21.03 -25.49
N SER A 357 1.99 21.69 -26.28
CA SER A 357 1.89 21.45 -27.73
C SER A 357 1.59 22.72 -28.51
N ARG A 358 2.20 22.87 -29.69
CA ARG A 358 1.92 23.92 -30.66
C ARG A 358 1.78 23.32 -32.05
N LYS A 359 0.85 23.86 -32.83
CA LYS A 359 0.64 23.47 -34.23
C LYS A 359 0.82 24.66 -35.15
N ARG A 360 1.32 24.40 -36.36
CA ARG A 360 1.29 25.35 -37.47
C ARG A 360 0.81 24.66 -38.74
N HIS A 361 0.07 25.39 -39.56
CA HIS A 361 -0.56 24.87 -40.77
C HIS A 361 -0.07 25.62 -41.99
N ALA A 362 0.11 24.89 -43.09
CA ALA A 362 0.43 25.47 -44.39
C ALA A 362 -0.17 24.64 -45.53
N ARG A 363 -0.28 25.24 -46.72
CA ARG A 363 -0.76 24.54 -47.94
C ARG A 363 0.32 23.71 -48.63
N SER A 364 1.56 23.77 -48.17
CA SER A 364 2.65 22.94 -48.66
C SER A 364 3.66 22.66 -47.54
N ARG A 365 4.38 21.55 -47.64
CA ARG A 365 5.40 21.17 -46.65
C ARG A 365 6.50 22.21 -46.50
N SER A 366 6.95 22.82 -47.59
CA SER A 366 8.00 23.86 -47.56
C SER A 366 7.51 25.17 -46.93
N ALA A 367 6.24 25.50 -47.11
CA ALA A 367 5.64 26.70 -46.53
C ALA A 367 5.46 26.62 -45.00
N LEU A 368 5.55 25.43 -44.39
CA LEU A 368 5.54 25.30 -42.93
C LEU A 368 6.69 26.08 -42.28
N ALA A 369 7.89 26.01 -42.86
CA ALA A 369 9.09 26.64 -42.31
C ALA A 369 8.99 28.16 -42.19
N SER A 370 8.19 28.82 -43.06
CA SER A 370 8.01 30.27 -43.07
C SER A 370 6.89 30.77 -42.16
N VAL A 371 6.11 29.87 -41.53
CA VAL A 371 5.07 30.23 -40.57
C VAL A 371 5.65 30.28 -39.14
N PRO A 372 5.65 31.45 -38.47
CA PRO A 372 6.14 31.56 -37.11
C PRO A 372 5.21 30.88 -36.10
N TRP A 373 5.80 30.14 -35.15
CA TRP A 373 5.09 29.45 -34.07
C TRP A 373 4.33 30.36 -33.10
N GLU A 374 4.67 31.65 -33.05
CA GLU A 374 4.08 32.62 -32.12
C GLU A 374 2.75 33.20 -32.61
N LYS A 375 2.43 33.02 -33.91
CA LYS A 375 1.22 33.56 -34.55
C LYS A 375 0.13 32.50 -34.73
N THR A 376 0.37 31.26 -34.33
CA THR A 376 -0.60 30.17 -34.46
C THR A 376 -1.58 30.16 -33.29
N ARG A 377 -2.86 29.93 -33.60
CA ARG A 377 -3.94 29.89 -32.60
C ARG A 377 -3.98 28.56 -31.84
N ASP A 378 -3.42 27.51 -32.43
CA ASP A 378 -3.48 26.15 -31.91
C ASP A 378 -2.28 25.87 -31.00
N VAL A 379 -2.39 26.35 -29.76
CA VAL A 379 -1.41 26.13 -28.69
C VAL A 379 -2.13 25.51 -27.50
N VAL A 380 -1.72 24.32 -27.10
CA VAL A 380 -2.14 23.70 -25.84
C VAL A 380 -1.27 24.29 -24.74
N ARG A 381 -1.91 25.10 -23.88
CA ARG A 381 -1.27 25.80 -22.76
C ARG A 381 -1.56 25.05 -21.47
N CYS A 382 -0.64 25.13 -20.53
CA CYS A 382 -0.95 24.68 -19.18
C CYS A 382 -1.81 25.73 -18.48
N GLU A 383 -3.00 25.34 -18.04
CA GLU A 383 -3.94 26.16 -17.28
C GLU A 383 -3.72 25.98 -15.77
N ASP A 384 -4.31 26.84 -14.94
CA ASP A 384 -4.13 26.75 -13.49
C ASP A 384 -4.66 25.43 -12.93
N ASP A 385 -5.68 24.84 -13.55
CA ASP A 385 -6.32 23.58 -13.14
C ASP A 385 -5.43 22.36 -13.39
N ASP A 386 -4.46 22.44 -14.31
CA ASP A 386 -3.50 21.36 -14.57
C ASP A 386 -2.59 21.07 -13.35
N LEU A 387 -2.48 22.00 -12.40
CA LEU A 387 -1.79 21.76 -11.13
C LEU A 387 -2.54 20.79 -10.22
N GLU A 388 -3.84 20.59 -10.41
CA GLU A 388 -4.63 19.63 -9.64
C GLU A 388 -4.31 18.18 -10.04
N GLU A 389 -3.79 17.96 -11.25
CA GLU A 389 -3.26 16.65 -11.69
C GLU A 389 -1.95 16.30 -10.98
N ALA A 390 -1.21 17.30 -10.49
CA ALA A 390 0.02 17.09 -9.74
C ALA A 390 -0.22 16.58 -8.31
N GLN A 391 -1.45 16.69 -7.79
CA GLN A 391 -1.78 16.30 -6.42
C GLN A 391 -1.81 14.78 -6.25
N PRO A 392 -1.12 14.23 -5.24
CA PRO A 392 -1.16 12.82 -4.95
C PRO A 392 -2.48 12.44 -4.27
N SER A 393 -2.99 11.24 -4.52
CA SER A 393 -4.06 10.66 -3.71
C SER A 393 -3.53 10.37 -2.30
N GLY A 394 -4.32 10.66 -1.27
CA GLY A 394 -4.03 10.40 0.14
C GLY A 394 -5.18 9.69 0.86
N TRP A 395 -5.32 9.96 2.17
CA TRP A 395 -6.37 9.43 3.05
C TRP A 395 -7.78 9.54 2.46
N ASN A 396 -8.56 8.46 2.54
CA ASN A 396 -9.94 8.40 2.03
C ASN A 396 -10.10 8.76 0.54
N HIS A 397 -9.06 8.58 -0.27
CA HIS A 397 -9.01 9.03 -1.68
C HIS A 397 -9.11 10.55 -1.87
N GLU A 398 -8.99 11.34 -0.80
CA GLU A 398 -8.85 12.79 -0.92
C GLU A 398 -7.47 13.13 -1.46
N LYS A 399 -7.39 14.14 -2.34
CA LYS A 399 -6.11 14.62 -2.85
C LYS A 399 -5.38 15.40 -1.75
N ILE A 400 -4.09 15.12 -1.55
CA ILE A 400 -3.27 15.86 -0.59
C ILE A 400 -2.98 17.24 -1.17
N ALA A 401 -3.80 18.21 -0.79
CA ALA A 401 -3.70 19.56 -1.31
C ALA A 401 -2.62 20.40 -0.59
N ASP A 402 -2.19 20.01 0.60
CA ASP A 402 -1.11 20.67 1.35
C ASP A 402 0.28 20.18 0.89
N CYS A 403 0.59 20.45 -0.38
CA CYS A 403 1.88 20.14 -0.98
C CYS A 403 2.34 21.25 -1.94
N LEU A 404 3.60 21.19 -2.35
CA LEU A 404 4.12 22.04 -3.41
C LEU A 404 3.86 21.34 -4.74
N MET A 405 2.84 21.81 -5.46
CA MET A 405 2.41 21.29 -6.75
C MET A 405 3.25 21.89 -7.86
N VAL A 406 3.78 21.07 -8.76
CA VAL A 406 4.66 21.51 -9.84
C VAL A 406 4.31 20.84 -11.17
N VAL A 407 4.25 21.66 -12.22
CA VAL A 407 4.26 21.24 -13.61
C VAL A 407 5.58 21.71 -14.24
N LEU A 408 6.39 20.75 -14.69
CA LEU A 408 7.68 20.98 -15.34
C LEU A 408 7.57 20.62 -16.82
N VAL A 409 7.86 21.57 -17.71
CA VAL A 409 7.81 21.35 -19.17
C VAL A 409 9.18 21.64 -19.78
N ASP A 410 9.76 20.65 -20.47
CA ASP A 410 11.07 20.77 -21.13
C ASP A 410 10.95 21.32 -22.54
N SER A 411 11.41 22.55 -22.73
CA SER A 411 11.46 23.24 -24.02
C SER A 411 12.72 22.93 -24.85
N GLY A 412 13.64 22.10 -24.32
CA GLY A 412 14.85 21.67 -25.01
C GLY A 412 14.61 20.62 -26.12
N GLU A 413 15.67 20.26 -26.84
CA GLU A 413 15.65 19.33 -27.99
C GLU A 413 16.08 17.88 -27.66
N GLY A 414 15.92 17.45 -26.40
CA GLY A 414 16.33 16.13 -25.92
C GLY A 414 15.20 15.11 -25.76
N ASN A 415 15.49 13.86 -25.44
CA ASN A 415 14.47 12.86 -25.09
C ASN A 415 14.04 12.97 -23.60
N MET A 416 13.21 12.04 -23.11
CA MET A 416 12.78 12.03 -21.70
C MET A 416 13.96 11.78 -20.74
N GLY A 417 14.93 10.95 -21.13
CA GLY A 417 16.15 10.72 -20.35
C GLY A 417 17.00 11.98 -20.19
N ASP A 418 17.10 12.80 -21.24
CA ASP A 418 17.78 14.10 -21.17
C ASP A 418 17.05 15.06 -20.22
N PHE A 419 15.72 15.06 -20.25
CA PHE A 419 14.91 15.87 -19.36
C PHE A 419 15.11 15.45 -17.88
N VAL A 420 14.99 14.16 -17.58
CA VAL A 420 15.22 13.62 -16.23
C VAL A 420 16.63 13.93 -15.74
N ARG A 421 17.64 13.79 -16.61
CA ARG A 421 19.03 14.13 -16.27
C ARG A 421 19.22 15.60 -15.89
N LYS A 422 18.58 16.55 -16.59
CA LYS A 422 18.58 17.97 -16.19
C LYS A 422 17.99 18.16 -14.79
N LEU A 423 16.91 17.46 -14.46
CA LEU A 423 16.30 17.54 -13.13
C LEU A 423 17.22 16.97 -12.05
N LEU A 424 17.89 15.85 -12.33
CA LEU A 424 18.89 15.27 -11.42
C LEU A 424 20.08 16.21 -11.21
N GLU A 425 20.58 16.87 -12.25
CA GLU A 425 21.66 17.86 -12.12
C GLU A 425 21.25 19.03 -11.19
N ILE A 426 20.00 19.49 -11.24
CA ILE A 426 19.48 20.50 -10.31
C ILE A 426 19.45 19.96 -8.88
N TRP A 427 18.99 18.72 -8.67
CA TRP A 427 19.04 18.10 -7.35
C TRP A 427 20.46 17.94 -6.81
N CYS A 428 21.42 17.53 -7.65
CA CYS A 428 22.82 17.46 -7.26
C CYS A 428 23.35 18.83 -6.80
N GLN A 429 22.95 19.92 -7.47
CA GLN A 429 23.30 21.27 -7.04
C GLN A 429 22.69 21.65 -5.69
N VAL A 430 21.43 21.27 -5.44
CA VAL A 430 20.73 21.52 -4.16
C VAL A 430 21.38 20.77 -3.01
N TYR A 431 21.82 19.52 -3.24
CA TYR A 431 22.51 18.70 -2.25
C TYR A 431 24.03 18.92 -2.20
N HIS A 432 24.57 19.80 -3.05
CA HIS A 432 26.01 20.08 -3.17
C HIS A 432 26.87 18.84 -3.47
N VAL A 433 26.33 17.91 -4.27
CA VAL A 433 27.00 16.68 -4.72
C VAL A 433 27.33 16.74 -6.21
N LYS A 434 28.31 15.95 -6.64
CA LYS A 434 28.83 15.99 -8.03
C LYS A 434 28.10 15.05 -8.96
N ASP A 435 27.63 13.92 -8.45
CA ASP A 435 27.03 12.88 -9.27
C ASP A 435 25.79 12.24 -8.63
N LYS A 436 25.12 11.41 -9.44
CA LYS A 436 23.91 10.67 -9.07
C LYS A 436 24.15 9.70 -7.90
N LYS A 437 25.35 9.11 -7.80
CA LYS A 437 25.68 8.13 -6.76
C LYS A 437 25.90 8.82 -5.41
N GLU A 438 26.61 9.94 -5.40
CA GLU A 438 26.79 10.80 -4.24
C GLU A 438 25.43 11.34 -3.74
N LEU A 439 24.50 11.68 -4.64
CA LEU A 439 23.14 12.06 -4.26
C LEU A 439 22.42 10.92 -3.51
N TYR A 440 22.48 9.70 -4.05
CA TYR A 440 21.90 8.53 -3.41
C TYR A 440 22.52 8.28 -2.03
N CYS A 441 23.85 8.26 -1.94
CA CYS A 441 24.56 8.07 -0.67
C CYS A 441 24.22 9.17 0.35
N ALA A 442 24.12 10.44 -0.06
CA ALA A 442 23.77 11.54 0.84
C ALA A 442 22.35 11.40 1.42
N LEU A 443 21.41 10.88 0.63
CA LEU A 443 20.04 10.62 1.06
C LEU A 443 19.98 9.40 1.99
N GLU A 444 20.73 8.34 1.69
CA GLU A 444 20.73 7.08 2.44
C GLU A 444 21.47 7.18 3.79
N THR A 445 22.63 7.83 3.81
CA THR A 445 23.55 7.86 4.97
C THR A 445 22.86 8.37 6.23
N THR A 446 21.98 9.35 6.10
CA THR A 446 21.24 9.93 7.25
C THR A 446 20.41 8.87 7.98
N PHE A 447 19.78 7.95 7.23
CA PHE A 447 18.94 6.90 7.80
C PHE A 447 19.76 5.71 8.32
N VAL A 448 20.87 5.39 7.66
CA VAL A 448 21.80 4.34 8.12
C VAL A 448 22.48 4.76 9.43
N GLU A 449 22.95 6.00 9.53
CA GLU A 449 23.56 6.54 10.75
C GLU A 449 22.56 6.62 11.91
N ALA A 450 21.30 6.92 11.62
CA ALA A 450 20.20 6.87 12.61
C ALA A 450 19.82 5.44 13.01
N GLY A 451 20.30 4.42 12.29
CA GLY A 451 19.96 3.01 12.52
C GLY A 451 18.61 2.59 11.95
N GLU A 452 17.92 3.47 11.24
CA GLU A 452 16.60 3.29 10.63
C GLU A 452 16.59 2.30 9.45
N LEU A 453 17.75 2.15 8.79
CA LEU A 453 17.96 1.17 7.72
C LEU A 453 19.03 0.16 8.15
N GLU A 454 18.66 -1.12 8.23
CA GLU A 454 19.60 -2.19 8.55
C GLU A 454 20.36 -2.61 7.28
N GLN A 455 21.68 -2.62 7.35
CA GLN A 455 22.52 -3.21 6.30
C GLN A 455 22.74 -4.69 6.60
N CYS A 456 22.09 -5.57 5.83
CA CYS A 456 22.35 -7.01 5.87
C CYS A 456 23.48 -7.37 4.92
N THR A 457 24.62 -7.81 5.45
CA THR A 457 25.66 -8.47 4.67
C THR A 457 25.35 -9.97 4.60
N CYS A 458 24.71 -10.41 3.52
CA CYS A 458 24.63 -11.85 3.20
C CYS A 458 25.96 -12.28 2.58
N GLY A 459 26.55 -13.41 3.03
CA GLY A 459 27.86 -13.90 2.57
C GLY A 459 27.99 -14.25 1.07
N ARG A 460 26.96 -13.97 0.25
CA ARG A 460 26.95 -14.13 -1.21
C ARG A 460 26.55 -12.87 -1.99
N HIS A 461 26.12 -11.79 -1.34
CA HIS A 461 25.64 -10.57 -2.01
C HIS A 461 26.34 -9.30 -1.50
N GLU A 462 26.42 -8.27 -2.34
CA GLU A 462 26.68 -6.89 -1.90
C GLU A 462 25.64 -6.46 -0.85
N ILE A 463 25.95 -5.45 -0.04
CA ILE A 463 25.11 -4.95 1.06
C ILE A 463 23.66 -4.77 0.60
N THR A 464 22.71 -5.51 1.20
CA THR A 464 21.27 -5.36 0.93
C THR A 464 20.54 -4.92 2.19
N PHE A 465 19.53 -4.05 2.05
CA PHE A 465 18.81 -3.46 3.19
C PHE A 465 17.68 -4.35 3.72
N MET A 466 17.14 -5.22 2.86
CA MET A 466 16.35 -6.38 3.27
C MET A 466 16.53 -7.50 2.25
N PRO A 467 16.92 -8.72 2.65
CA PRO A 467 16.91 -9.85 1.74
C PRO A 467 15.47 -10.12 1.27
N SER A 468 15.32 -10.49 -0.01
CA SER A 468 14.04 -10.97 -0.54
C SER A 468 13.52 -12.10 0.36
N ILE A 469 12.29 -11.98 0.88
CA ILE A 469 11.68 -12.99 1.76
C ILE A 469 11.71 -14.34 1.06
N THR A 470 12.56 -15.24 1.55
CA THR A 470 12.64 -16.61 1.06
C THR A 470 11.63 -17.48 1.81
N GLN A 471 11.30 -18.65 1.24
CA GLN A 471 10.51 -19.64 1.95
C GLN A 471 11.20 -20.08 3.25
N GLY A 472 12.53 -20.12 3.28
CA GLY A 472 13.28 -20.42 4.50
C GLY A 472 13.04 -19.39 5.62
N ASP A 473 12.90 -18.11 5.27
CA ASP A 473 12.63 -17.05 6.25
C ASP A 473 11.23 -17.16 6.84
N VAL A 474 10.23 -17.53 6.02
CA VAL A 474 8.85 -17.81 6.50
C VAL A 474 8.84 -18.99 7.46
N MET A 475 9.59 -20.04 7.16
CA MET A 475 9.68 -21.25 7.98
C MET A 475 10.35 -20.95 9.34
N ASN A 476 11.46 -20.21 9.31
CA ASN A 476 12.15 -19.77 10.52
C ASN A 476 11.27 -18.84 11.37
N ALA A 477 10.53 -17.92 10.73
CA ALA A 477 9.59 -17.04 11.42
C ALA A 477 8.43 -17.83 12.04
N TYR A 478 7.91 -18.84 11.34
CA TYR A 478 6.88 -19.73 11.87
C TYR A 478 7.40 -20.47 13.12
N GLU A 479 8.56 -21.10 13.03
CA GLU A 479 9.18 -21.81 14.17
C GLU A 479 9.46 -20.88 15.35
N SER A 480 9.94 -19.66 15.08
CA SER A 480 10.22 -18.66 16.10
C SER A 480 8.95 -18.18 16.82
N LEU A 481 7.83 -18.05 16.10
CA LEU A 481 6.56 -17.58 16.63
C LEU A 481 5.85 -18.66 17.45
N TRP A 482 5.75 -19.86 16.91
CA TRP A 482 4.88 -20.91 17.43
C TRP A 482 5.64 -21.96 18.25
N GLY A 483 6.98 -21.92 18.23
CA GLY A 483 7.82 -22.88 18.95
C GLY A 483 7.79 -24.30 18.35
N THR A 484 7.15 -24.47 17.20
CA THR A 484 7.00 -25.74 16.49
C THR A 484 7.29 -25.57 15.01
N PRO A 485 7.85 -26.60 14.35
CA PRO A 485 7.97 -26.59 12.90
C PRO A 485 6.59 -26.63 12.26
N PRO A 486 6.41 -25.96 11.10
CA PRO A 486 5.15 -26.03 10.38
C PRO A 486 4.84 -27.47 9.94
N PRO A 487 3.55 -27.83 9.81
CA PRO A 487 3.15 -29.18 9.44
C PRO A 487 3.74 -29.62 8.09
N PRO A 488 4.10 -30.91 7.89
CA PRO A 488 4.77 -31.38 6.67
C PRO A 488 4.03 -31.03 5.37
N TRP A 489 2.69 -31.08 5.39
CA TRP A 489 1.85 -30.74 4.24
C TRP A 489 1.88 -29.25 3.87
N LEU A 490 2.23 -28.36 4.81
CA LEU A 490 2.45 -26.94 4.57
C LEU A 490 3.86 -26.69 3.98
N VAL A 491 4.83 -27.53 4.35
CA VAL A 491 6.21 -27.49 3.82
C VAL A 491 6.28 -28.00 2.38
N GLU A 492 5.51 -29.05 2.07
CA GLU A 492 5.44 -29.68 0.74
C GLU A 492 4.69 -28.84 -0.29
N ASN A 493 3.71 -28.04 0.15
CA ASN A 493 3.00 -27.08 -0.70
C ASN A 493 2.93 -25.70 -0.03
N PRO A 494 4.04 -24.95 0.00
CA PRO A 494 4.10 -23.61 0.60
C PRO A 494 3.18 -22.61 -0.13
N ASN A 495 2.83 -22.92 -1.38
CA ASN A 495 1.94 -22.16 -2.24
C ASN A 495 0.47 -22.53 -2.07
N ARG A 496 0.12 -23.55 -1.27
CA ARG A 496 -1.28 -23.86 -0.91
C ARG A 496 -2.01 -22.65 -0.30
N PHE A 497 -1.25 -21.68 0.19
CA PHE A 497 -1.77 -20.40 0.65
C PHE A 497 -1.00 -19.19 0.07
N ARG A 498 -0.20 -19.36 -0.99
CA ARG A 498 0.60 -18.27 -1.63
C ARG A 498 0.08 -18.05 -3.06
N LEU A 499 0.11 -16.79 -3.50
CA LEU A 499 -0.28 -16.38 -4.85
C LEU A 499 0.32 -17.23 -5.98
N ALA A 500 -0.48 -17.46 -7.02
CA ALA A 500 -0.03 -17.62 -8.39
C ALA A 500 0.42 -16.25 -8.95
N THR A 501 1.67 -15.84 -8.68
CA THR A 501 2.25 -14.62 -9.27
C THR A 501 3.00 -14.84 -10.58
N ASP A 502 2.97 -16.05 -11.17
CA ASP A 502 3.69 -16.34 -12.43
C ASP A 502 2.85 -16.16 -13.70
N SER A 503 1.71 -15.48 -13.62
CA SER A 503 0.96 -15.08 -14.80
C SER A 503 0.67 -13.58 -14.75
N PHE A 504 1.68 -12.77 -15.10
CA PHE A 504 1.59 -11.67 -16.09
C PHE A 504 2.97 -11.21 -16.54
#